data_AF-A0A7C6ETH0-F1
#
_entry.id   AF-A0A7C6ETH0-F1
#
_cell.length_a   1.000
_cell.length_b   1.000
_cell.length_c   1.000
_cell.angle_alpha   90.00
_cell.angle_beta   90.00
_cell.angle_gamma   90.00
#
_symmetry.space_group_name_H-M   'P 1'
#
loop_
_entity.id
_entity.type
_entity.pdbx_description
1 polymer ?
#
loop_
_entity_poly.entity_id
_entity_poly.type
_entity_poly.pdbx_seq_one_letter_code
_entity_poly.pdbx_strand_id
1 'polypeptide(L)'
;MDTIQKFQDLLRKLFQFEASDLDFGIYRVLNYKRDRAEKFIQEDLKNKVEDAFAKHKDERLADINRIFEEAKEKVAQTLGKEAFTPTGELKEEFKNTPVGRDFLSLKAQKDEAEAIDEIKLQVFNDLYNFFSRYYEEGDFVPHYRYSIKGHKYAIPYNGEEVKLYWANSDQYYTKTGLLFRDYTFKAGDYRVIFRIVSAKEELGSNKATKERFFVLDDEEPLTIEDKLLIIRFQYRELTEKEVRHYDVEGGSNTSKQEKINQKSYDEIFKGIKDLALKACLEQPRNEKPLLLYHLNRFTAKNTKDYFIHKNLKKFLSEQLDYFIKAEVLDIETLEKERFLDKHITRAKVVRE
;
A
#
# COMPACT_ATOMS: atom_id res chain seq x y z
N MET A 1 11.07 -10.38 5.69
CA MET A 1 10.50 -9.02 5.81
C MET A 1 9.46 -9.06 6.91
N ASP A 2 9.66 -8.26 7.95
CA ASP A 2 8.79 -8.19 9.13
C ASP A 2 7.34 -7.86 8.75
N THR A 3 6.36 -8.45 9.45
CA THR A 3 4.93 -8.31 9.16
C THR A 3 4.49 -6.85 9.30
N ILE A 4 5.03 -6.14 10.28
CA ILE A 4 4.74 -4.71 10.48
C ILE A 4 5.28 -3.91 9.29
N GLN A 5 6.52 -4.15 8.87
CA GLN A 5 7.11 -3.47 7.73
C GLN A 5 6.31 -3.69 6.44
N LYS A 6 5.82 -4.92 6.19
CA LYS A 6 4.97 -5.20 5.04
C LYS A 6 3.70 -4.34 5.02
N PHE A 7 3.05 -4.17 6.17
CA PHE A 7 1.85 -3.33 6.25
C PHE A 7 2.18 -1.84 6.13
N GLN A 8 3.27 -1.39 6.74
CA GLN A 8 3.76 -0.01 6.59
C GLN A 8 4.03 0.34 5.12
N ASP A 9 4.65 -0.58 4.36
CA ASP A 9 4.92 -0.37 2.95
C ASP A 9 3.65 -0.33 2.09
N LEU A 10 2.63 -1.14 2.44
CA LEU A 10 1.31 -1.04 1.81
C LEU A 10 0.68 0.33 2.08
N LEU A 11 0.72 0.83 3.31
CA LEU A 11 0.21 2.16 3.65
C LEU A 11 0.96 3.27 2.90
N ARG A 12 2.28 3.18 2.75
CA ARG A 12 3.07 4.13 1.96
C ARG A 12 2.65 4.15 0.50
N LYS A 13 2.34 2.98 -0.08
CA LYS A 13 1.78 2.87 -1.43
C LYS A 13 0.39 3.50 -1.51
N LEU A 14 -0.50 3.20 -0.55
CA LEU A 14 -1.86 3.77 -0.43
C LEU A 14 -1.86 5.30 -0.42
N PHE A 15 -0.99 5.90 0.38
CA PHE A 15 -0.84 7.35 0.47
C PHE A 15 0.05 7.95 -0.63
N GLN A 16 0.41 7.16 -1.64
CA GLN A 16 1.21 7.57 -2.81
C GLN A 16 2.51 8.31 -2.44
N PHE A 17 3.26 7.79 -1.46
CA PHE A 17 4.54 8.38 -1.03
C PHE A 17 5.56 8.48 -2.17
N GLU A 18 5.51 7.57 -3.13
CA GLU A 18 6.32 7.60 -4.36
C GLU A 18 6.03 8.81 -5.27
N ALA A 19 4.91 9.50 -5.08
CA ALA A 19 4.49 10.67 -5.86
C ALA A 19 4.84 12.00 -5.17
N SER A 20 5.82 11.98 -4.26
CA SER A 20 6.19 13.09 -3.38
C SER A 20 6.69 14.34 -4.06
N ASP A 21 7.27 14.14 -5.23
CA ASP A 21 7.75 15.16 -6.15
C ASP A 21 6.64 15.87 -6.90
N LEU A 22 5.44 15.27 -7.03
CA LEU A 22 4.31 15.86 -7.76
C LEU A 22 3.68 17.01 -6.99
N ASP A 23 3.48 18.15 -7.65
CA ASP A 23 3.00 19.38 -7.01
C ASP A 23 1.78 19.98 -7.74
N PHE A 24 0.74 19.16 -7.93
CA PHE A 24 -0.52 19.58 -8.56
C PHE A 24 -1.71 18.76 -8.04
N GLY A 25 -2.92 19.31 -8.13
CA GLY A 25 -4.16 18.62 -7.76
C GLY A 25 -4.12 18.02 -6.34
N ILE A 26 -4.56 16.77 -6.21
CA ILE A 26 -4.60 16.03 -4.93
C ILE A 26 -3.20 15.81 -4.34
N TYR A 27 -2.14 15.74 -5.17
CA TYR A 27 -0.77 15.53 -4.71
C TYR A 27 -0.30 16.65 -3.78
N ARG A 28 -0.77 17.89 -3.98
CA ARG A 28 -0.48 19.00 -3.06
C ARG A 28 -0.99 18.73 -1.65
N VAL A 29 -2.22 18.21 -1.56
CA VAL A 29 -2.86 17.89 -0.27
C VAL A 29 -2.14 16.73 0.40
N LEU A 30 -1.80 15.68 -0.36
CA LEU A 30 -1.05 14.54 0.14
C LEU A 30 0.34 14.94 0.64
N ASN A 31 1.05 15.77 -0.12
CA ASN A 31 2.36 16.30 0.28
C ASN A 31 2.26 17.15 1.54
N TYR A 32 1.26 18.03 1.64
CA TYR A 32 1.04 18.86 2.83
C TYR A 32 0.75 18.03 4.10
N LYS A 33 0.13 16.87 3.95
CA LYS A 33 -0.18 15.95 5.06
C LYS A 33 0.85 14.84 5.23
N ARG A 34 1.94 14.83 4.45
CA ARG A 34 2.89 13.72 4.40
C ARG A 34 3.50 13.43 5.76
N ASP A 35 4.02 14.43 6.46
CA ASP A 35 4.70 14.22 7.75
C ASP A 35 3.75 13.61 8.79
N ARG A 36 2.46 13.98 8.73
CA ARG A 36 1.41 13.35 9.56
C ARG A 36 1.17 11.89 9.17
N ALA A 37 1.10 11.59 7.88
CA ALA A 37 0.93 10.21 7.42
C ALA A 37 2.17 9.35 7.72
N GLU A 38 3.37 9.91 7.56
CA GLU A 38 4.66 9.29 7.89
C GLU A 38 4.71 8.93 9.37
N LYS A 39 4.44 9.91 10.25
CA LYS A 39 4.36 9.69 11.70
C LYS A 39 3.32 8.62 12.05
N PHE A 40 2.14 8.69 11.43
CA PHE A 40 1.11 7.70 11.68
C PHE A 40 1.56 6.27 11.33
N ILE A 41 2.19 6.09 10.17
CA ILE A 41 2.66 4.79 9.69
C ILE A 41 3.81 4.25 10.55
N GLN A 42 4.77 5.11 10.92
CA GLN A 42 5.99 4.70 11.62
C GLN A 42 5.77 4.47 13.12
N GLU A 43 5.03 5.36 13.77
CA GLU A 43 4.92 5.46 15.23
C GLU A 43 3.49 5.16 15.69
N ASP A 44 2.53 5.99 15.30
CA ASP A 44 1.19 5.97 15.91
C ASP A 44 0.45 4.65 15.69
N LEU A 45 0.69 3.97 14.57
CA LEU A 45 0.08 2.68 14.28
C LEU A 45 0.48 1.61 15.30
N LYS A 46 1.78 1.51 15.63
CA LYS A 46 2.27 0.55 16.63
C LYS A 46 1.69 0.88 18.00
N ASN A 47 1.74 2.17 18.38
CA ASN A 47 1.20 2.64 19.65
C ASN A 47 -0.30 2.36 19.76
N LYS A 48 -1.08 2.56 18.69
CA LYS A 48 -2.52 2.25 18.66
C LYS A 48 -2.81 0.77 18.88
N VAL A 49 -2.04 -0.12 18.25
CA VAL A 49 -2.20 -1.56 18.48
C VAL A 49 -1.84 -1.91 19.93
N GLU A 50 -0.72 -1.41 20.45
CA GLU A 50 -0.32 -1.61 21.84
C GLU A 50 -1.38 -1.10 22.83
N ASP A 51 -1.90 0.12 22.63
CA ASP A 51 -2.93 0.73 23.47
C ASP A 51 -4.24 -0.06 23.42
N ALA A 52 -4.65 -0.51 22.22
CA ALA A 52 -5.86 -1.31 22.04
C ALA A 52 -5.73 -2.68 22.73
N PHE A 53 -4.56 -3.32 22.67
CA PHE A 53 -4.29 -4.53 23.44
C PHE A 53 -4.25 -4.25 24.94
N ALA A 54 -3.67 -3.13 25.39
CA ALA A 54 -3.62 -2.75 26.80
C ALA A 54 -5.02 -2.54 27.40
N LYS A 55 -5.95 -1.91 26.66
CA LYS A 55 -7.37 -1.77 27.06
C LYS A 55 -8.09 -3.12 27.23
N HIS A 56 -7.58 -4.16 26.58
CA HIS A 56 -8.14 -5.51 26.60
C HIS A 56 -7.26 -6.50 27.38
N LYS A 57 -6.18 -6.04 28.03
CA LYS A 57 -5.24 -6.85 28.81
C LYS A 57 -5.58 -6.79 30.30
N ASP A 58 -5.46 -7.93 30.98
CA ASP A 58 -5.19 -7.96 32.42
C ASP A 58 -3.74 -7.51 32.66
N GLU A 59 -3.50 -6.67 33.68
CA GLU A 59 -2.22 -6.00 34.01
C GLU A 59 -1.01 -6.92 34.32
N ARG A 60 -1.16 -8.24 34.24
CA ARG A 60 -0.23 -9.22 34.88
C ARG A 60 1.10 -9.49 34.17
N LEU A 61 1.36 -8.95 32.97
CA LEU A 61 2.34 -9.56 32.05
C LEU A 61 3.73 -8.87 31.91
N ALA A 62 4.02 -7.79 32.64
CA ALA A 62 5.21 -6.96 32.39
C ALA A 62 6.56 -7.57 32.87
N ASP A 63 6.56 -8.52 33.80
CA ASP A 63 7.79 -9.04 34.45
C ASP A 63 8.01 -10.56 34.31
N ILE A 64 7.15 -11.25 33.55
CA ILE A 64 7.06 -12.72 33.59
C ILE A 64 8.33 -13.43 33.13
N ASN A 65 9.03 -12.92 32.12
CA ASN A 65 10.24 -13.59 31.63
C ASN A 65 11.36 -13.66 32.68
N ARG A 66 11.56 -12.58 33.44
CA ARG A 66 12.55 -12.56 34.53
C ARG A 66 12.13 -13.48 35.67
N ILE A 67 10.86 -13.40 36.09
CA ILE A 67 10.32 -14.22 37.17
C ILE A 67 10.32 -15.71 36.79
N PHE A 68 10.10 -16.03 35.51
CA PHE A 68 10.16 -17.39 34.99
C PHE A 68 11.57 -17.98 35.05
N GLU A 69 12.60 -17.22 34.63
CA GLU A 69 13.99 -17.69 34.72
C GLU A 69 14.44 -17.84 36.19
N GLU A 70 14.04 -16.93 37.08
CA GLU A 70 14.28 -17.07 38.53
C GLU A 70 13.60 -18.32 39.12
N ALA A 71 12.37 -18.63 38.70
CA ALA A 71 11.67 -19.84 39.12
C ALA A 71 12.33 -21.11 38.58
N LYS A 72 12.83 -21.09 37.35
CA LYS A 72 13.59 -22.19 36.74
C LYS A 72 14.89 -22.46 37.51
N GLU A 73 15.60 -21.41 37.92
CA GLU A 73 16.78 -21.53 38.77
C GLU A 73 16.44 -22.09 40.16
N LYS A 74 15.35 -21.63 40.78
CA LYS A 74 14.85 -22.16 42.07
C LYS A 74 14.53 -23.66 41.99
N VAL A 75 13.89 -24.11 40.91
CA VAL A 75 13.64 -25.54 40.66
C VAL A 75 14.98 -26.29 40.55
N ALA A 76 15.93 -25.78 39.75
CA ALA A 76 17.23 -26.43 39.56
C ALA A 76 18.07 -26.50 40.85
N GLN A 77 17.97 -25.50 41.73
CA GLN A 77 18.67 -25.46 43.02
C GLN A 77 18.01 -26.37 44.06
N THR A 78 16.68 -26.47 44.08
CA THR A 78 15.93 -27.21 45.12
C THR A 78 15.76 -28.69 44.78
N LEU A 79 15.53 -29.01 43.50
CA LEU A 79 15.18 -30.36 43.02
C LEU A 79 16.29 -30.98 42.14
N GLY A 80 17.38 -30.24 41.91
CA GLY A 80 18.49 -30.65 41.04
C GLY A 80 18.21 -30.43 39.55
N LYS A 81 19.27 -30.35 38.75
CA LYS A 81 19.15 -30.20 37.28
C LYS A 81 18.44 -31.38 36.61
N GLU A 82 18.35 -32.52 37.30
CA GLU A 82 17.65 -33.72 36.85
C GLU A 82 16.12 -33.60 36.92
N ALA A 83 15.57 -32.55 37.54
CA ALA A 83 14.14 -32.30 37.59
C ALA A 83 13.54 -31.93 36.21
N PHE A 84 14.39 -31.55 35.25
CA PHE A 84 13.98 -31.23 33.89
C PHE A 84 14.25 -32.39 32.92
N THR A 85 13.38 -32.55 31.94
CA THR A 85 13.60 -33.41 30.77
C THR A 85 14.64 -32.78 29.84
N PRO A 86 15.23 -33.54 28.90
CA PRO A 86 16.10 -32.98 27.85
C PRO A 86 15.43 -31.91 26.99
N THR A 87 14.09 -31.88 26.96
CA THR A 87 13.27 -30.87 26.28
C THR A 87 13.01 -29.61 27.12
N GLY A 88 13.54 -29.54 28.35
CA GLY A 88 13.40 -28.38 29.24
C GLY A 88 12.08 -28.34 30.02
N GLU A 89 11.32 -29.43 30.06
CA GLU A 89 10.05 -29.53 30.78
C GLU A 89 10.24 -30.19 32.16
N LEU A 90 9.41 -29.82 33.13
CA LEU A 90 9.46 -30.42 34.46
C LEU A 90 8.96 -31.87 34.42
N LYS A 91 9.75 -32.83 34.92
CA LYS A 91 9.34 -34.25 35.00
C LYS A 91 8.09 -34.41 35.88
N GLU A 92 7.24 -35.38 35.55
CA GLU A 92 5.95 -35.66 36.25
C GLU A 92 6.11 -35.78 37.77
N GLU A 93 7.20 -36.39 38.22
CA GLU A 93 7.51 -36.63 39.63
C GLU A 93 7.62 -35.34 40.46
N PHE A 94 7.99 -34.23 39.82
CA PHE A 94 8.24 -32.95 40.50
C PHE A 94 7.10 -31.94 40.34
N LYS A 95 6.07 -32.23 39.53
CA LYS A 95 4.95 -31.31 39.26
C LYS A 95 4.11 -30.99 40.50
N ASN A 96 4.05 -31.91 41.46
CA ASN A 96 3.27 -31.73 42.70
C ASN A 96 4.04 -31.02 43.82
N THR A 97 5.32 -30.71 43.63
CA THR A 97 6.10 -29.94 44.61
C THR A 97 5.68 -28.46 44.58
N PRO A 98 5.81 -27.71 45.68
CA PRO A 98 5.51 -26.27 45.69
C PRO A 98 6.27 -25.50 44.60
N VAL A 99 7.57 -25.75 44.47
CA VAL A 99 8.45 -25.09 43.49
C VAL A 99 8.12 -25.52 42.05
N GLY A 100 7.69 -26.76 41.85
CA GLY A 100 7.20 -27.26 40.56
C GLY A 100 5.87 -26.64 40.13
N ARG A 101 4.93 -26.44 41.07
CA ARG A 101 3.64 -25.76 40.81
C ARG A 101 3.84 -24.29 40.46
N ASP A 102 4.72 -23.59 41.18
CA ASP A 102 5.05 -22.20 40.90
C ASP A 102 5.69 -22.05 39.51
N PHE A 103 6.63 -22.94 39.16
CA PHE A 103 7.23 -22.98 37.83
C PHE A 103 6.20 -23.24 36.72
N LEU A 104 5.27 -24.19 36.91
CA LEU A 104 4.22 -24.47 35.93
C LEU A 104 3.25 -23.29 35.76
N SER A 105 2.92 -22.59 36.84
CA SER A 105 2.11 -21.37 36.78
C SER A 105 2.80 -20.26 35.99
N LEU A 106 4.09 -20.06 36.22
CA LEU A 106 4.89 -19.06 35.50
C LEU A 106 5.14 -19.46 34.05
N LYS A 107 5.32 -20.76 33.75
CA LYS A 107 5.38 -21.27 32.38
C LYS A 107 4.09 -20.95 31.63
N ALA A 108 2.93 -21.22 32.24
CA ALA A 108 1.64 -20.92 31.62
C ALA A 108 1.46 -19.41 31.36
N GLN A 109 1.87 -18.56 32.30
CA GLN A 109 1.86 -17.10 32.13
C GLN A 109 2.81 -16.63 31.01
N LYS A 110 3.97 -17.28 30.87
CA LYS A 110 4.93 -16.99 29.80
C LYS A 110 4.39 -17.41 28.43
N ASP A 111 3.87 -18.63 28.31
CA ASP A 111 3.24 -19.13 27.09
C ASP A 111 2.08 -18.20 26.66
N GLU A 112 1.30 -17.68 27.62
CA GLU A 112 0.25 -16.70 27.37
C GLU A 112 0.82 -15.35 26.87
N ALA A 113 1.94 -14.89 27.43
CA ALA A 113 2.62 -13.67 26.99
C ALA A 113 3.12 -13.77 25.55
N GLU A 114 3.78 -14.89 25.21
CA GLU A 114 4.28 -15.17 23.86
C GLU A 114 3.13 -15.26 22.85
N ALA A 115 2.03 -15.93 23.20
CA ALA A 115 0.83 -15.98 22.38
C ALA A 115 0.23 -14.58 22.13
N ILE A 116 0.26 -13.67 23.10
CA ILE A 116 -0.20 -12.28 22.91
C ILE A 116 0.67 -11.55 21.89
N ASP A 117 1.99 -11.70 21.96
CA ASP A 117 2.90 -11.04 21.01
C ASP A 117 2.73 -11.60 19.59
N GLU A 118 2.51 -12.91 19.45
CA GLU A 118 2.13 -13.51 18.15
C GLU A 118 0.78 -12.96 17.64
N ILE A 119 -0.22 -12.83 18.51
CA ILE A 119 -1.54 -12.29 18.16
C ILE A 119 -1.47 -10.82 17.76
N LYS A 120 -0.60 -10.02 18.38
CA LYS A 120 -0.34 -8.64 17.93
C LYS A 120 0.20 -8.60 16.50
N LEU A 121 1.16 -9.47 16.17
CA LEU A 121 1.68 -9.57 14.81
C LEU A 121 0.59 -10.00 13.82
N GLN A 122 -0.34 -10.86 14.23
CA GLN A 122 -1.49 -11.25 13.41
C GLN A 122 -2.41 -10.06 13.09
N VAL A 123 -2.61 -9.10 14.01
CA VAL A 123 -3.40 -7.88 13.72
C VAL A 123 -2.84 -7.12 12.52
N PHE A 124 -1.51 -6.92 12.45
CA PHE A 124 -0.89 -6.25 11.31
C PHE A 124 -1.07 -7.04 10.01
N ASN A 125 -1.02 -8.38 10.08
CA ASN A 125 -1.27 -9.24 8.94
C ASN A 125 -2.73 -9.15 8.46
N ASP A 126 -3.68 -9.13 9.39
CA ASP A 126 -5.11 -9.01 9.10
C ASP A 126 -5.42 -7.66 8.43
N LEU A 127 -4.88 -6.57 8.96
CA LEU A 127 -4.99 -5.24 8.36
C LEU A 127 -4.35 -5.19 6.96
N TYR A 128 -3.18 -5.80 6.77
CA TYR A 128 -2.56 -5.91 5.45
C TYR A 128 -3.44 -6.68 4.47
N ASN A 129 -3.95 -7.85 4.87
CA ASN A 129 -4.81 -8.69 4.03
C ASN A 129 -6.10 -7.99 3.66
N PHE A 130 -6.68 -7.22 4.59
CA PHE A 130 -7.85 -6.40 4.37
C PHE A 130 -7.57 -5.30 3.32
N PHE A 131 -6.62 -4.40 3.58
CA PHE A 131 -6.38 -3.27 2.67
C PHE A 131 -5.86 -3.70 1.30
N SER A 132 -5.00 -4.73 1.23
CA SER A 132 -4.46 -5.25 -0.04
C SER A 132 -5.50 -5.92 -0.93
N ARG A 133 -6.69 -6.24 -0.39
CA ARG A 133 -7.83 -6.76 -1.17
C ARG A 133 -8.55 -5.67 -1.95
N TYR A 134 -8.57 -4.46 -1.42
CA TYR A 134 -9.34 -3.36 -1.98
C TYR A 134 -8.47 -2.34 -2.70
N TYR A 135 -7.14 -2.35 -2.52
CA TYR A 135 -6.26 -1.35 -3.13
C TYR A 135 -5.42 -1.90 -4.29
N GLU A 136 -5.48 -1.22 -5.44
CA GLU A 136 -4.59 -1.44 -6.58
C GLU A 136 -4.29 -0.13 -7.31
N GLU A 137 -3.00 0.13 -7.57
CA GLU A 137 -2.50 1.24 -8.39
C GLU A 137 -3.10 2.64 -8.13
N GLY A 138 -3.52 2.93 -6.90
CA GLY A 138 -4.10 4.22 -6.52
C GLY A 138 -5.63 4.25 -6.51
N ASP A 139 -6.28 3.13 -6.81
CA ASP A 139 -7.73 2.96 -6.81
C ASP A 139 -8.17 1.97 -5.71
N PHE A 140 -9.39 2.18 -5.21
CA PHE A 140 -10.06 1.24 -4.33
C PHE A 140 -11.11 0.45 -5.13
N VAL A 141 -10.76 -0.75 -5.58
CA VAL A 141 -11.67 -1.62 -6.34
C VAL A 141 -11.70 -3.01 -5.68
N PRO A 142 -12.89 -3.64 -5.53
CA PRO A 142 -12.96 -5.02 -5.03
C PRO A 142 -12.26 -5.97 -6.00
N HIS A 143 -11.18 -6.62 -5.56
CA HIS A 143 -10.49 -7.62 -6.38
C HIS A 143 -11.17 -8.98 -6.24
N TYR A 144 -11.66 -9.52 -7.35
CA TYR A 144 -12.06 -10.93 -7.46
C TYR A 144 -10.82 -11.81 -7.52
N ARG A 145 -10.11 -12.00 -6.40
CA ARG A 145 -9.09 -13.05 -6.33
C ARG A 145 -9.78 -14.39 -6.13
N TYR A 146 -9.77 -15.23 -7.17
CA TYR A 146 -10.17 -16.63 -7.11
C TYR A 146 -9.56 -17.28 -5.86
N SER A 147 -10.41 -17.86 -5.02
CA SER A 147 -9.99 -18.52 -3.80
C SER A 147 -10.82 -19.76 -3.59
N ILE A 148 -10.15 -20.79 -3.12
CA ILE A 148 -10.71 -22.12 -2.85
C ILE A 148 -11.76 -22.06 -1.70
N LYS A 149 -11.79 -20.99 -0.88
CA LYS A 149 -12.67 -20.83 0.30
C LYS A 149 -13.98 -20.03 0.07
N GLY A 150 -14.40 -19.72 -1.17
CA GLY A 150 -15.70 -19.08 -1.44
C GLY A 150 -15.70 -17.53 -1.51
N HIS A 151 -16.89 -16.91 -1.44
CA HIS A 151 -17.13 -15.47 -1.70
C HIS A 151 -16.41 -14.55 -0.69
N LYS A 152 -15.49 -13.70 -1.19
CA LYS A 152 -14.55 -12.89 -0.39
C LYS A 152 -15.00 -11.46 -0.04
N TYR A 153 -16.18 -11.04 -0.48
CA TYR A 153 -16.72 -9.72 -0.14
C TYR A 153 -18.22 -9.80 0.01
N ALA A 154 -18.78 -8.97 0.89
CA ALA A 154 -20.21 -8.91 1.11
C ALA A 154 -20.85 -7.96 0.10
N ILE A 155 -21.91 -8.43 -0.56
CA ILE A 155 -22.87 -7.55 -1.23
C ILE A 155 -23.88 -7.13 -0.17
N PRO A 156 -24.04 -5.83 0.13
CA PRO A 156 -25.05 -5.38 1.07
C PRO A 156 -26.41 -5.80 0.52
N TYR A 157 -27.21 -6.57 1.26
CA TYR A 157 -28.49 -7.11 0.83
C TYR A 157 -29.48 -7.02 1.99
N ASN A 158 -30.65 -6.43 1.73
CA ASN A 158 -31.65 -6.10 2.74
C ASN A 158 -32.94 -6.93 2.58
N GLY A 159 -32.87 -8.06 1.86
CA GLY A 159 -34.04 -8.91 1.59
C GLY A 159 -34.78 -8.54 0.30
N GLU A 160 -34.15 -7.84 -0.64
CA GLU A 160 -34.75 -7.54 -1.94
C GLU A 160 -34.95 -8.83 -2.78
N GLU A 161 -36.10 -9.08 -3.42
CA GLU A 161 -36.29 -10.33 -4.19
C GLU A 161 -35.20 -10.56 -5.25
N VAL A 162 -34.72 -9.48 -5.87
CA VAL A 162 -33.58 -9.49 -6.79
C VAL A 162 -32.66 -8.30 -6.49
N LYS A 163 -31.36 -8.56 -6.39
CA LYS A 163 -30.33 -7.51 -6.31
C LYS A 163 -29.27 -7.70 -7.38
N LEU A 164 -29.18 -6.75 -8.30
CA LEU A 164 -28.08 -6.65 -9.25
C LEU A 164 -27.02 -5.70 -8.67
N TYR A 165 -25.78 -6.18 -8.55
CA TYR A 165 -24.68 -5.43 -7.94
C TYR A 165 -23.45 -5.53 -8.83
N TRP A 166 -22.95 -4.38 -9.28
CA TRP A 166 -21.72 -4.28 -10.05
C TRP A 166 -20.52 -4.05 -9.12
N ALA A 167 -19.34 -4.53 -9.51
CA ALA A 167 -18.12 -4.35 -8.74
C ALA A 167 -17.82 -2.88 -8.41
N ASN A 168 -18.19 -1.98 -9.31
CA ASN A 168 -18.04 -0.54 -9.22
C ASN A 168 -19.32 0.19 -8.75
N SER A 169 -20.25 -0.53 -8.13
CA SER A 169 -21.42 0.10 -7.49
C SER A 169 -20.97 1.14 -6.47
N ASP A 170 -21.67 2.28 -6.43
CA ASP A 170 -21.32 3.43 -5.60
C ASP A 170 -19.93 4.06 -5.82
N GLN A 171 -19.38 3.87 -7.01
CA GLN A 171 -18.22 4.59 -7.48
C GLN A 171 -18.60 5.52 -8.63
N TYR A 172 -17.98 6.69 -8.66
CA TYR A 172 -17.97 7.55 -9.84
C TYR A 172 -16.86 7.08 -10.77
N TYR A 173 -17.21 6.75 -12.00
CA TYR A 173 -16.22 6.59 -13.05
C TYR A 173 -15.71 7.96 -13.47
N THR A 174 -14.40 8.15 -13.41
CA THR A 174 -13.75 9.28 -14.06
C THR A 174 -12.68 8.72 -14.99
N LYS A 175 -12.89 8.96 -16.28
CA LYS A 175 -11.80 8.85 -17.25
C LYS A 175 -10.89 10.03 -17.04
N THR A 176 -9.59 9.84 -17.12
CA THR A 176 -8.61 10.94 -17.15
C THR A 176 -8.78 11.72 -18.45
N GLY A 177 -9.81 12.54 -18.51
CA GLY A 177 -10.18 13.36 -19.65
C GLY A 177 -10.08 14.82 -19.27
N LEU A 178 -8.86 15.28 -18.95
CA LEU A 178 -8.48 16.67 -19.11
C LEU A 178 -7.00 16.67 -19.48
N LEU A 179 -6.72 16.64 -20.79
CA LEU A 179 -5.45 16.92 -21.44
C LEU A 179 -4.86 18.32 -21.09
N PHE A 180 -5.34 18.99 -20.04
CA PHE A 180 -5.19 20.43 -19.85
C PHE A 180 -4.69 20.84 -18.47
N ARG A 181 -4.32 19.88 -17.61
CA ARG A 181 -3.64 20.20 -16.35
C ARG A 181 -2.15 19.92 -16.46
N ASP A 182 -1.38 20.98 -16.24
CA ASP A 182 0.06 20.94 -16.13
C ASP A 182 0.52 19.88 -15.13
N TYR A 183 1.28 18.90 -15.60
CA TYR A 183 1.93 17.92 -14.75
C TYR A 183 3.19 18.58 -14.17
N THR A 184 3.17 18.87 -12.87
CA THR A 184 4.26 19.57 -12.19
C THR A 184 5.00 18.62 -11.26
N PHE A 185 6.33 18.61 -11.33
CA PHE A 185 7.17 17.94 -10.34
C PHE A 185 8.40 18.76 -9.95
N LYS A 186 9.01 18.45 -8.80
CA LYS A 186 10.23 19.09 -8.31
C LYS A 186 11.47 18.24 -8.61
N ALA A 187 12.55 18.87 -9.07
CA ALA A 187 13.85 18.27 -9.29
C ALA A 187 14.93 19.12 -8.58
N GLY A 188 15.23 18.78 -7.33
CA GLY A 188 16.02 19.67 -6.46
C GLY A 188 15.30 21.00 -6.25
N ASP A 189 16.01 22.09 -6.55
CA ASP A 189 15.46 23.46 -6.51
C ASP A 189 14.62 23.83 -7.73
N TYR A 190 14.62 22.98 -8.76
CA TYR A 190 13.94 23.26 -10.01
C TYR A 190 12.50 22.75 -9.98
N ARG A 191 11.60 23.53 -10.59
CA ARG A 191 10.24 23.14 -10.89
C ARG A 191 10.15 22.75 -12.36
N VAL A 192 9.66 21.54 -12.63
CA VAL A 192 9.47 21.05 -13.99
C VAL A 192 7.99 20.92 -14.28
N ILE A 193 7.56 21.41 -15.43
CA ILE A 193 6.17 21.40 -15.87
C ILE A 193 6.09 20.72 -17.24
N PHE A 194 5.29 19.66 -17.35
CA PHE A 194 4.85 19.17 -18.64
C PHE A 194 3.50 19.80 -18.96
N ARG A 195 3.43 20.46 -20.12
CA ARG A 195 2.26 21.16 -20.61
C ARG A 195 1.85 20.61 -21.96
N ILE A 196 0.54 20.48 -22.17
CA ILE A 196 0.00 20.09 -23.47
C ILE A 196 -0.47 21.37 -24.16
N VAL A 197 0.08 21.67 -25.33
CA VAL A 197 -0.22 22.92 -26.07
C VAL A 197 -1.21 22.72 -27.22
N SER A 198 -1.30 21.49 -27.72
CA SER A 198 -2.29 21.13 -28.72
C SER A 198 -2.81 19.73 -28.42
N ALA A 199 -4.13 19.60 -28.33
CA ALA A 199 -4.81 18.32 -28.19
C ALA A 199 -5.92 18.27 -29.24
N LYS A 200 -5.89 17.27 -30.12
CA LYS A 200 -7.05 16.95 -30.95
C LYS A 200 -7.99 16.09 -30.11
N GLU A 201 -9.00 16.70 -29.49
CA GLU A 201 -10.06 15.96 -28.80
C GLU A 201 -11.12 15.45 -29.78
N GLU A 202 -11.69 14.28 -29.47
CA GLU A 202 -12.93 13.82 -30.10
C GLU A 202 -14.11 14.34 -29.30
N LEU A 203 -14.84 15.30 -29.87
CA LEU A 203 -16.20 15.63 -29.46
C LEU A 203 -17.14 14.50 -29.93
N GLY A 204 -17.15 13.34 -29.27
CA GLY A 204 -18.13 12.30 -29.58
C GLY A 204 -17.80 10.88 -29.08
N SER A 205 -18.84 10.13 -28.70
CA SER A 205 -18.79 8.75 -28.20
C SER A 205 -18.47 7.68 -29.26
N ASN A 206 -17.94 8.06 -30.42
CA ASN A 206 -17.58 7.11 -31.47
C ASN A 206 -16.10 6.75 -31.33
N LYS A 207 -15.80 5.47 -31.13
CA LYS A 207 -14.44 4.93 -30.99
C LYS A 207 -13.50 5.55 -32.05
N ALA A 208 -12.48 6.26 -31.58
CA ALA A 208 -11.38 6.75 -32.41
C ALA A 208 -10.87 5.64 -33.34
N THR A 209 -10.80 5.93 -34.64
CA THR A 209 -10.30 4.98 -35.64
C THR A 209 -8.77 4.90 -35.68
N LYS A 210 -8.08 5.85 -35.03
CA LYS A 210 -6.62 5.96 -34.99
C LYS A 210 -6.12 6.42 -33.62
N GLU A 211 -5.04 5.79 -33.17
CA GLU A 211 -4.43 6.00 -31.85
C GLU A 211 -3.61 7.31 -31.80
N ARG A 212 -3.63 7.98 -30.64
CA ARG A 212 -2.92 9.25 -30.40
C ARG A 212 -1.83 9.07 -29.35
N PHE A 213 -0.73 9.79 -29.53
CA PHE A 213 0.46 9.72 -28.71
C PHE A 213 0.86 11.11 -28.24
N PHE A 214 1.56 11.16 -27.10
CA PHE A 214 2.23 12.37 -26.64
C PHE A 214 3.56 12.51 -27.37
N VAL A 215 3.71 13.62 -28.10
CA VAL A 215 4.92 13.96 -28.87
C VAL A 215 5.40 15.33 -28.40
N LEU A 216 6.72 15.57 -28.40
CA LEU A 216 7.25 16.90 -28.11
C LEU A 216 6.72 17.93 -29.11
N ASP A 217 6.55 19.15 -28.64
CA ASP A 217 6.10 20.24 -29.50
C ASP A 217 7.15 20.59 -30.57
N ASP A 218 6.69 20.76 -31.80
CA ASP A 218 7.55 21.02 -32.95
C ASP A 218 8.10 22.47 -32.98
N GLU A 219 7.43 23.43 -32.33
CA GLU A 219 7.79 24.85 -32.35
C GLU A 219 8.62 25.27 -31.13
N GLU A 220 8.10 25.02 -29.92
CA GLU A 220 8.72 25.44 -28.66
C GLU A 220 8.75 24.29 -27.63
N PRO A 221 9.53 23.21 -27.87
CA PRO A 221 9.52 22.03 -27.00
C PRO A 221 9.97 22.34 -25.57
N LEU A 222 10.83 23.35 -25.38
CA LEU A 222 11.47 23.68 -24.11
C LEU A 222 11.48 25.20 -23.85
N THR A 223 11.06 25.60 -22.64
CA THR A 223 11.33 26.94 -22.10
C THR A 223 12.01 26.79 -20.74
N ILE A 224 13.11 27.52 -20.52
CA ILE A 224 13.86 27.53 -19.27
C ILE A 224 13.94 28.96 -18.77
N GLU A 225 13.37 29.23 -17.61
CA GLU A 225 13.34 30.54 -16.94
C GLU A 225 13.60 30.32 -15.44
N ASP A 226 14.55 30.99 -14.81
CA ASP A 226 14.77 31.02 -13.35
C ASP A 226 14.24 29.82 -12.53
N LYS A 227 14.99 28.70 -12.56
CA LYS A 227 14.66 27.43 -11.88
C LYS A 227 13.33 26.77 -12.31
N LEU A 228 12.72 27.19 -13.41
CA LEU A 228 11.54 26.62 -14.05
C LEU A 228 11.91 26.02 -15.40
N LEU A 229 11.54 24.76 -15.62
CA LEU A 229 11.63 24.07 -16.91
C LEU A 229 10.21 23.72 -17.37
N ILE A 230 9.80 24.27 -18.51
CA ILE A 230 8.53 23.92 -19.16
C ILE A 230 8.84 23.07 -20.38
N ILE A 231 8.26 21.88 -20.44
CA ILE A 231 8.35 20.96 -21.58
C ILE A 231 6.97 20.84 -22.20
N ARG A 232 6.86 21.16 -23.49
CA ARG A 232 5.58 21.19 -24.21
C ARG A 232 5.38 19.93 -25.04
N PHE A 233 4.15 19.44 -25.01
CA PHE A 233 3.73 18.25 -25.74
C PHE A 233 2.50 18.56 -26.60
N GLN A 234 2.38 17.83 -27.70
CA GLN A 234 1.16 17.69 -28.49
C GLN A 234 0.58 16.30 -28.28
N TYR A 235 -0.75 16.20 -28.24
CA TYR A 235 -1.46 14.93 -28.23
C TYR A 235 -2.16 14.71 -29.56
N ARG A 236 -1.51 13.93 -30.45
CA ARG A 236 -1.92 13.75 -31.85
C ARG A 236 -1.55 12.38 -32.40
N GLU A 237 -2.05 12.07 -33.58
CA GLU A 237 -1.59 10.93 -34.38
C GLU A 237 -0.15 11.15 -34.86
N LEU A 238 0.59 10.05 -35.01
CA LEU A 238 1.94 10.07 -35.57
C LEU A 238 1.89 10.13 -37.10
N THR A 239 2.81 10.89 -37.67
CA THR A 239 3.10 10.88 -39.11
C THR A 239 3.93 9.65 -39.49
N GLU A 240 3.93 9.24 -40.76
CA GLU A 240 4.75 8.12 -41.24
C GLU A 240 6.27 8.33 -41.04
N LYS A 241 6.72 9.58 -40.96
CA LYS A 241 8.12 9.91 -40.64
C LYS A 241 8.41 9.64 -39.17
N GLU A 242 7.51 10.04 -38.28
CA GLU A 242 7.63 9.81 -36.83
C GLU A 242 7.53 8.33 -36.47
N VAL A 243 6.68 7.56 -37.15
CA VAL A 243 6.59 6.11 -36.94
C VAL A 243 7.94 5.42 -37.16
N ARG A 244 8.67 5.83 -38.20
CA ARG A 244 10.02 5.34 -38.49
C ARG A 244 11.07 5.92 -37.54
N HIS A 245 10.97 7.21 -37.22
CA HIS A 245 11.91 7.88 -36.32
C HIS A 245 11.89 7.28 -34.90
N TYR A 246 10.71 7.01 -34.36
CA TYR A 246 10.50 6.42 -33.04
C TYR A 246 10.59 4.88 -33.04
N ASP A 247 10.69 4.25 -34.22
CA ASP A 247 10.69 2.79 -34.38
C ASP A 247 9.44 2.13 -33.76
N VAL A 248 8.24 2.62 -34.13
CA VAL A 248 6.94 2.23 -33.55
C VAL A 248 5.98 1.55 -34.54
N GLU A 249 6.53 0.83 -35.53
CA GLU A 249 5.76 0.13 -36.58
C GLU A 249 4.85 -0.99 -36.00
N GLY A 250 5.23 -1.60 -34.88
CA GLY A 250 4.48 -2.66 -34.19
C GLY A 250 4.45 -2.50 -32.67
N GLY A 251 3.80 -3.44 -31.97
CA GLY A 251 3.70 -3.47 -30.51
C GLY A 251 2.44 -2.81 -29.93
N SER A 252 2.27 -2.91 -28.61
CA SER A 252 1.16 -2.30 -27.89
C SER A 252 1.31 -0.77 -27.83
N ASN A 253 0.20 -0.03 -27.70
CA ASN A 253 0.22 1.43 -27.58
C ASN A 253 1.11 1.90 -26.42
N THR A 254 1.14 1.15 -25.31
CA THR A 254 2.02 1.40 -24.17
C THR A 254 3.49 1.33 -24.57
N SER A 255 3.90 0.26 -25.26
CA SER A 255 5.28 0.08 -25.71
C SER A 255 5.69 1.16 -26.73
N LYS A 256 4.78 1.55 -27.63
CA LYS A 256 5.02 2.66 -28.56
C LYS A 256 5.25 3.98 -27.82
N GLN A 257 4.42 4.31 -26.84
CA GLN A 257 4.59 5.53 -26.04
C GLN A 257 5.89 5.51 -25.22
N GLU A 258 6.30 4.36 -24.69
CA GLU A 258 7.59 4.24 -23.97
C GLU A 258 8.80 4.52 -24.88
N LYS A 259 8.78 4.04 -26.13
CA LYS A 259 9.83 4.36 -27.12
C LYS A 259 9.85 5.85 -27.46
N ILE A 260 8.67 6.46 -27.66
CA ILE A 260 8.55 7.91 -27.91
C ILE A 260 9.13 8.68 -26.72
N ASN A 261 8.75 8.31 -25.50
CA ASN A 261 9.24 8.96 -24.28
C ASN A 261 10.76 8.87 -24.13
N GLN A 262 11.38 7.74 -24.51
CA GLN A 262 12.83 7.58 -24.49
C GLN A 262 13.51 8.54 -25.47
N LYS A 263 13.00 8.65 -26.69
CA LYS A 263 13.53 9.58 -27.70
C LYS A 263 13.31 11.04 -27.29
N SER A 264 12.13 11.37 -26.77
CA SER A 264 11.85 12.69 -26.22
C SER A 264 12.79 13.03 -25.06
N TYR A 265 13.06 12.07 -24.16
CA TYR A 265 14.06 12.25 -23.10
C TYR A 265 15.43 12.61 -23.67
N ASP A 266 15.92 11.87 -24.67
CA ASP A 266 17.24 12.12 -25.27
C ASP A 266 17.31 13.52 -25.92
N GLU A 267 16.23 13.97 -26.56
CA GLU A 267 16.13 15.29 -27.18
C GLU A 267 16.08 16.42 -26.14
N ILE A 268 15.23 16.28 -25.12
CA ILE A 268 15.14 17.23 -24.01
C ILE A 268 16.50 17.37 -23.34
N PHE A 269 17.15 16.23 -23.02
CA PHE A 269 18.42 16.21 -22.32
C PHE A 269 19.53 16.85 -23.14
N LYS A 270 19.53 16.71 -24.47
CA LYS A 270 20.45 17.44 -25.36
C LYS A 270 20.20 18.95 -25.34
N GLY A 271 18.94 19.38 -25.29
CA GLY A 271 18.55 20.79 -25.31
C GLY A 271 18.88 21.59 -24.03
N ILE A 272 19.00 20.91 -22.88
CA ILE A 272 19.32 21.58 -21.61
C ILE A 272 20.81 21.94 -21.54
N LYS A 273 21.13 23.23 -21.38
CA LYS A 273 22.51 23.71 -21.23
C LYS A 273 22.99 23.80 -19.78
N ASP A 274 22.06 23.98 -18.84
CA ASP A 274 22.34 24.05 -17.41
C ASP A 274 22.76 22.67 -16.86
N LEU A 275 24.00 22.58 -16.39
CA LEU A 275 24.58 21.35 -15.83
C LEU A 275 23.94 20.96 -14.49
N ALA A 276 23.53 21.93 -13.68
CA ALA A 276 22.90 21.65 -12.39
C ALA A 276 21.51 21.04 -12.59
N LEU A 277 20.72 21.61 -13.51
CA LEU A 277 19.42 21.05 -13.92
C LEU A 277 19.58 19.63 -14.51
N LYS A 278 20.56 19.41 -15.39
CA LYS A 278 20.87 18.08 -15.93
C LYS A 278 21.15 17.06 -14.84
N ALA A 279 22.03 17.39 -13.90
CA ALA A 279 22.37 16.52 -12.79
C ALA A 279 21.13 16.15 -11.95
N CYS A 280 20.24 17.10 -11.69
CA CYS A 280 18.99 16.83 -10.98
C CYS A 280 18.03 15.89 -11.76
N LEU A 281 17.91 16.08 -13.08
CA LEU A 281 17.02 15.28 -13.94
C LEU A 281 17.55 13.87 -14.24
N GLU A 282 18.86 13.66 -14.10
CA GLU A 282 19.53 12.37 -14.31
C GLU A 282 19.52 11.49 -13.05
N GLN A 283 19.21 12.05 -11.87
CA GLN A 283 19.16 11.27 -10.63
C GLN A 283 18.24 10.04 -10.78
N PRO A 284 18.69 8.85 -10.35
CA PRO A 284 17.92 7.63 -10.52
C PRO A 284 16.68 7.63 -9.61
N ARG A 285 15.52 7.34 -10.18
CA ARG A 285 14.26 7.08 -9.48
C ARG A 285 13.60 5.84 -10.08
N ASN A 286 13.42 4.80 -9.27
CA ASN A 286 12.97 3.48 -9.72
C ASN A 286 13.73 2.98 -10.97
N GLU A 287 15.07 2.96 -10.88
CA GLU A 287 15.97 2.46 -11.94
C GLU A 287 15.96 3.26 -13.26
N LYS A 288 15.24 4.38 -13.33
CA LYS A 288 15.20 5.29 -14.50
C LYS A 288 15.68 6.68 -14.12
N PRO A 289 16.23 7.48 -15.05
CA PRO A 289 16.45 8.90 -14.82
C PRO A 289 15.16 9.61 -14.42
N LEU A 290 15.23 10.57 -13.48
CA LEU A 290 14.08 11.28 -12.93
C LEU A 290 13.15 11.84 -14.03
N LEU A 291 13.71 12.48 -15.06
CA LEU A 291 12.92 13.01 -16.18
C LEU A 291 12.18 11.90 -16.93
N LEU A 292 12.85 10.80 -17.27
CA LEU A 292 12.24 9.66 -17.97
C LEU A 292 11.17 8.97 -17.11
N TYR A 293 11.40 8.86 -15.80
CA TYR A 293 10.41 8.35 -14.86
C TYR A 293 9.12 9.18 -14.92
N HIS A 294 9.24 10.51 -14.86
CA HIS A 294 8.09 11.40 -14.94
C HIS A 294 7.43 11.40 -16.30
N LEU A 295 8.18 11.37 -17.41
CA LEU A 295 7.62 11.27 -18.77
C LEU A 295 6.71 10.05 -18.89
N ASN A 296 7.22 8.88 -18.51
CA ASN A 296 6.43 7.65 -18.52
C ASN A 296 5.18 7.74 -17.63
N ARG A 297 5.31 8.33 -16.45
CA ARG A 297 4.18 8.51 -15.52
C ARG A 297 3.14 9.51 -16.07
N PHE A 298 3.58 10.58 -16.73
CA PHE A 298 2.71 11.58 -17.34
C PHE A 298 1.90 10.99 -18.50
N THR A 299 2.56 10.30 -19.42
CA THR A 299 1.87 9.74 -20.59
C THR A 299 1.01 8.53 -20.24
N ALA A 300 1.37 7.74 -19.22
CA ALA A 300 0.56 6.63 -18.74
C ALA A 300 -0.66 7.08 -17.91
N LYS A 301 -0.56 8.15 -17.12
CA LYS A 301 -1.69 8.60 -16.30
C LYS A 301 -2.84 9.17 -17.12
N ASN A 302 -2.57 9.71 -18.30
CA ASN A 302 -3.60 10.23 -19.22
C ASN A 302 -4.38 9.12 -19.96
N THR A 303 -4.09 7.84 -19.71
CA THR A 303 -4.79 6.71 -20.34
C THR A 303 -5.52 5.80 -19.36
N LYS A 304 -5.48 6.10 -18.05
CA LYS A 304 -6.13 5.27 -17.02
C LYS A 304 -7.56 5.72 -16.70
N ASP A 305 -8.38 4.72 -16.41
CA ASP A 305 -9.69 4.84 -15.80
C ASP A 305 -9.53 4.87 -14.28
N TYR A 306 -10.27 5.76 -13.60
CA TYR A 306 -10.28 5.84 -12.14
C TYR A 306 -11.72 5.70 -11.62
N PHE A 307 -11.86 5.04 -10.48
CA PHE A 307 -13.10 4.91 -9.75
C PHE A 307 -13.01 5.65 -8.40
N ILE A 308 -13.94 6.57 -8.16
CA ILE A 308 -13.97 7.34 -6.93
C ILE A 308 -15.19 6.90 -6.13
N HIS A 309 -14.95 6.21 -5.01
CA HIS A 309 -16.03 5.86 -4.09
C HIS A 309 -16.78 7.11 -3.59
N LYS A 310 -18.12 7.06 -3.67
CA LYS A 310 -19.00 8.08 -3.08
C LYS A 310 -18.77 8.24 -1.57
N ASN A 311 -18.54 7.12 -0.87
CA ASN A 311 -18.26 7.10 0.56
C ASN A 311 -17.32 5.93 0.90
N LEU A 312 -16.01 6.17 0.70
CA LEU A 312 -14.98 5.15 0.94
C LEU A 312 -14.97 4.66 2.39
N LYS A 313 -15.19 5.56 3.36
CA LYS A 313 -15.20 5.20 4.79
C LYS A 313 -16.30 4.17 5.08
N LYS A 314 -17.54 4.44 4.65
CA LYS A 314 -18.67 3.53 4.86
C LYS A 314 -18.38 2.16 4.22
N PHE A 315 -17.95 2.16 2.96
CA PHE A 315 -17.61 0.92 2.26
C PHE A 315 -16.55 0.10 3.00
N LEU A 316 -15.42 0.71 3.36
CA LEU A 316 -14.35 0.01 4.08
C LEU A 316 -14.81 -0.47 5.45
N SER A 317 -15.60 0.32 6.19
CA SER A 317 -16.11 -0.10 7.50
C SER A 317 -17.05 -1.32 7.41
N GLU A 318 -17.95 -1.36 6.42
CA GLU A 318 -18.84 -2.50 6.19
C GLU A 318 -18.07 -3.76 5.77
N GLN A 319 -17.08 -3.59 4.87
CA GLN A 319 -16.23 -4.69 4.44
C GLN A 319 -15.32 -5.20 5.56
N LEU A 320 -14.83 -4.31 6.43
CA LEU A 320 -14.02 -4.68 7.59
C LEU A 320 -14.82 -5.51 8.58
N ASP A 321 -16.07 -5.14 8.85
CA ASP A 321 -16.96 -5.93 9.71
C ASP A 321 -17.20 -7.34 9.15
N TYR A 322 -17.45 -7.46 7.83
CA TYR A 322 -17.56 -8.77 7.18
C TYR A 322 -16.24 -9.56 7.27
N PHE A 323 -15.12 -8.93 6.97
CA PHE A 323 -13.79 -9.56 7.04
C PHE A 323 -13.48 -10.10 8.44
N ILE A 324 -13.79 -9.33 9.48
CA ILE A 324 -13.59 -9.77 10.86
C ILE A 324 -14.43 -11.00 11.17
N LYS A 325 -15.70 -11.02 10.74
CA LYS A 325 -16.60 -12.17 10.99
C LYS A 325 -16.23 -13.40 10.19
N ALA A 326 -15.84 -13.23 8.92
CA ALA A 326 -15.62 -14.33 8.00
C ALA A 326 -14.21 -14.93 8.07
N GLU A 327 -13.19 -14.12 8.40
CA GLU A 327 -11.78 -14.55 8.33
C GLU A 327 -11.07 -14.42 9.68
N VAL A 328 -11.36 -13.38 10.47
CA VAL A 328 -10.71 -13.18 11.77
C VAL A 328 -11.40 -13.98 12.87
N LEU A 329 -12.69 -14.29 12.76
CA LEU A 329 -13.48 -15.05 13.73
C LEU A 329 -14.04 -16.36 13.13
N ASP A 330 -13.34 -16.91 12.15
CA ASP A 330 -13.76 -18.14 11.46
C ASP A 330 -13.86 -19.34 12.43
N ILE A 331 -14.91 -20.14 12.30
CA ILE A 331 -15.22 -21.24 13.24
C ILE A 331 -14.09 -22.27 13.27
N GLU A 332 -13.52 -22.62 12.11
CA GLU A 332 -12.40 -23.58 12.04
C GLU A 332 -11.17 -23.08 12.81
N THR A 333 -11.03 -21.75 12.91
CA THR A 333 -9.94 -21.10 13.66
C THR A 333 -10.26 -21.08 15.15
N LEU A 334 -11.50 -20.74 15.53
CA LEU A 334 -11.94 -20.74 16.93
C LEU A 334 -11.87 -22.13 17.58
N GLU A 335 -12.17 -23.19 16.84
CA GLU A 335 -12.10 -24.58 17.35
C GLU A 335 -10.68 -25.04 17.67
N LYS A 336 -9.67 -24.48 16.99
CA LYS A 336 -8.26 -24.85 17.15
C LYS A 336 -7.52 -23.95 18.13
N GLU A 337 -8.07 -22.79 18.44
CA GLU A 337 -7.40 -21.76 19.22
C GLU A 337 -7.42 -22.07 20.72
N ARG A 338 -6.23 -22.12 21.33
CA ARG A 338 -6.08 -22.42 22.76
C ARG A 338 -6.51 -21.23 23.64
N PHE A 339 -6.39 -20.01 23.11
CA PHE A 339 -6.65 -18.75 23.81
C PHE A 339 -7.78 -17.95 23.15
N LEU A 340 -9.00 -18.46 23.27
CA LEU A 340 -10.20 -17.90 22.62
C LEU A 340 -10.45 -16.41 22.98
N ASP A 341 -10.20 -16.04 24.23
CA ASP A 341 -10.32 -14.67 24.74
C ASP A 341 -9.35 -13.70 24.02
N LYS A 342 -8.14 -14.16 23.73
CA LYS A 342 -7.13 -13.38 23.00
C LYS A 342 -7.48 -13.26 21.52
N HIS A 343 -8.09 -14.29 20.96
CA HIS A 343 -8.59 -14.27 19.58
C HIS A 343 -9.74 -13.27 19.39
N ILE A 344 -10.67 -13.21 20.35
CA ILE A 344 -11.72 -12.18 20.38
C ILE A 344 -11.10 -10.79 20.56
N THR A 345 -10.04 -10.67 21.36
CA THR A 345 -9.30 -9.43 21.53
C THR A 345 -8.66 -8.97 20.22
N ARG A 346 -8.01 -9.87 19.47
CA ARG A 346 -7.48 -9.62 18.12
C ARG A 346 -8.54 -9.00 17.21
N ALA A 347 -9.73 -9.61 17.12
CA ALA A 347 -10.83 -9.12 16.31
C ALA A 347 -11.31 -7.71 16.73
N LYS A 348 -11.35 -7.43 18.03
CA LYS A 348 -11.68 -6.09 18.54
C LYS A 348 -10.62 -5.06 18.18
N VAL A 349 -9.35 -5.42 18.30
CA VAL A 349 -8.20 -4.55 17.97
C VAL A 349 -8.14 -4.27 16.47
N VAL A 350 -8.38 -5.26 15.59
CA VAL A 350 -8.45 -5.04 14.13
C VAL A 350 -9.57 -4.06 13.74
N ARG A 351 -10.66 -4.03 14.51
CA ARG A 351 -11.81 -3.14 14.27
C ARG A 351 -11.55 -1.68 14.67
N GLU A 352 -10.77 -1.46 15.72
CA GLU A 352 -10.41 -0.13 16.24
C GLU A 352 -9.37 0.56 15.34
#